data_AF-A0A962BN09-F1
#
_entry.id   AF-A0A962BN09-F1
#
_cell.length_a   1.000
_cell.length_b   1.000
_cell.length_c   1.000
_cell.angle_alpha   90.00
_cell.angle_beta   90.00
_cell.angle_gamma   90.00
#
_symmetry.space_group_name_H-M   'P 1'
#
loop_
_entity.id
_entity.type
_entity.pdbx_description
1 polymer ?
#
loop_
_entity_poly.entity_id
_entity_poly.type
_entity_poly.pdbx_seq_one_letter_code
_entity_poly.pdbx_strand_id
1 'polypeptide(L)'
;LAERHALRDGVPKHALKLPFRDGSVRDLAREALKIAAHGLQRRARLNRNGVDERIHLEPLIEFVEANQTPAERKLELFHGEWNGSVDPLFREFAY
;
A
#
# COMPACT_ATOMS: atom_id res chain seq x y z
N LEU A 1 -19.13 -5.15 -13.92
CA LEU A 1 -19.61 -4.72 -12.59
C LEU A 1 -19.28 -5.73 -11.49
N ALA A 2 -19.58 -7.03 -11.68
CA ALA A 2 -19.33 -8.08 -10.68
C ALA A 2 -17.89 -8.13 -10.14
N GLU A 3 -16.86 -8.14 -11.00
CA GLU A 3 -15.45 -8.16 -10.57
C GLU A 3 -15.07 -6.96 -9.68
N ARG A 4 -15.56 -5.76 -10.00
CA ARG A 4 -15.29 -4.56 -9.21
C ARG A 4 -15.92 -4.66 -7.81
N HIS A 5 -17.13 -5.23 -7.71
CA HIS A 5 -17.77 -5.47 -6.42
C HIS A 5 -17.01 -6.53 -5.62
N ALA A 6 -16.59 -7.63 -6.25
CA ALA A 6 -15.77 -8.64 -5.61
C ALA A 6 -14.46 -8.07 -5.03
N LEU A 7 -13.77 -7.20 -5.79
CA LEU A 7 -12.59 -6.50 -5.30
C LEU A 7 -12.92 -5.57 -4.13
N ARG A 8 -13.97 -4.75 -4.27
CA ARG A 8 -14.41 -3.81 -3.23
C ARG A 8 -14.72 -4.52 -1.91
N ASP A 9 -15.36 -5.68 -1.99
CA ASP A 9 -15.84 -6.40 -0.81
C ASP A 9 -14.75 -7.33 -0.22
N GLY A 10 -13.84 -7.84 -1.06
CA GLY A 10 -12.77 -8.75 -0.64
C GLY A 10 -11.52 -8.06 -0.07
N VAL A 11 -11.14 -6.89 -0.60
CA VAL A 11 -9.93 -6.15 -0.19
C VAL A 11 -9.92 -5.78 1.31
N PRO A 12 -11.03 -5.35 1.94
CA PRO A 12 -11.05 -5.05 3.37
C PRO A 12 -10.56 -6.20 4.26
N LYS A 13 -10.78 -7.46 3.85
CA LYS A 13 -10.38 -8.64 4.62
C LYS A 13 -9.04 -9.22 4.18
N HIS A 14 -8.79 -9.27 2.87
CA HIS A 14 -7.66 -10.00 2.29
C HIS A 14 -6.54 -9.08 1.77
N ALA A 15 -6.77 -7.76 1.75
CA ALA A 15 -5.82 -6.76 1.30
C ALA A 15 -5.21 -7.10 -0.08
N LEU A 16 -3.88 -6.94 -0.21
CA LEU A 16 -3.12 -7.25 -1.42
C LEU A 16 -3.14 -8.75 -1.77
N LYS A 17 -3.46 -9.61 -0.81
CA LYS A 17 -3.46 -11.07 -0.95
C LYS A 17 -4.77 -11.61 -1.54
N LEU A 18 -5.76 -10.76 -1.77
CA LEU A 18 -7.02 -11.17 -2.40
C LEU A 18 -6.75 -11.73 -3.82
N PRO A 19 -7.16 -12.98 -4.13
CA PRO A 19 -7.05 -13.52 -5.47
C PRO A 19 -7.88 -12.71 -6.47
N PHE A 20 -7.33 -12.46 -7.66
CA PHE A 20 -7.99 -11.75 -8.74
C PHE A 20 -7.50 -12.27 -10.09
N ARG A 21 -8.40 -12.91 -10.85
CA ARG A 21 -8.10 -13.59 -12.12
C ARG A 21 -6.92 -14.56 -11.95
N ASP A 22 -5.88 -14.46 -12.78
CA ASP A 22 -4.69 -15.33 -12.77
C ASP A 22 -3.63 -14.90 -11.73
N GLY A 23 -3.94 -13.94 -10.86
CA GLY A 23 -3.02 -13.43 -9.85
C GLY A 23 -3.74 -12.90 -8.62
N SER A 24 -3.19 -11.83 -8.05
CA SER A 24 -3.71 -11.20 -6.84
C SER A 24 -3.88 -9.69 -7.01
N VAL A 25 -4.56 -9.06 -6.05
CA VAL A 25 -4.63 -7.60 -5.97
C VAL A 25 -3.24 -6.96 -5.87
N ARG A 26 -2.24 -7.65 -5.30
CA ARG A 26 -0.84 -7.22 -5.30
C ARG A 26 -0.31 -7.05 -6.72
N ASP A 27 -0.58 -8.01 -7.61
CA ASP A 27 -0.10 -7.97 -8.99
C ASP A 27 -0.77 -6.85 -9.77
N LEU A 28 -2.08 -6.66 -9.55
CA LEU A 28 -2.81 -5.51 -10.07
C LEU A 28 -2.23 -4.17 -9.55
N ALA A 29 -1.87 -4.10 -8.27
CA ALA A 29 -1.28 -2.90 -7.66
C ALA A 29 0.10 -2.58 -8.24
N ARG A 30 0.94 -3.59 -8.53
CA ARG A 30 2.23 -3.38 -9.22
C ARG A 30 2.05 -2.72 -10.57
N GLU A 31 1.14 -3.23 -11.39
CA GLU A 31 0.88 -2.65 -12.71
C GLU A 31 0.29 -1.24 -12.61
N ALA A 32 -0.61 -0.99 -11.67
CA ALA A 32 -1.15 0.35 -11.41
C ALA A 32 -0.05 1.34 -11.00
N LEU A 33 0.88 0.93 -10.12
CA LEU A 33 2.01 1.76 -9.70
C LEU A 33 2.98 2.05 -10.85
N LYS A 34 3.26 1.08 -11.73
CA LYS A 34 4.05 1.31 -12.95
C LYS A 34 3.41 2.38 -13.83
N ILE A 35 2.10 2.28 -14.07
CA ILE A 35 1.36 3.26 -14.87
C ILE A 35 1.43 4.65 -14.22
N ALA A 36 1.22 4.73 -12.91
CA ALA A 36 1.30 5.97 -12.15
C ALA A 36 2.71 6.60 -12.22
N ALA A 37 3.76 5.80 -12.03
CA ALA A 37 5.15 6.24 -12.09
C ALA A 37 5.50 6.82 -13.46
N HIS A 38 5.12 6.14 -14.55
CA HIS A 38 5.30 6.67 -15.90
C HIS A 38 4.50 7.97 -16.14
N GLY A 39 3.30 8.08 -15.57
CA GLY A 39 2.50 9.31 -15.62
C GLY A 39 3.19 10.50 -14.94
N LEU A 40 3.70 10.31 -13.73
CA LEU A 40 4.42 11.34 -12.97
C LEU A 40 5.73 11.73 -13.66
N GLN A 41 6.49 10.75 -14.15
CA GLN A 41 7.71 10.99 -14.92
C GLN A 41 7.44 11.88 -16.14
N ARG A 42 6.36 11.62 -16.90
CA ARG A 42 5.96 12.45 -18.05
C ARG A 42 5.55 13.86 -17.66
N ARG A 43 4.98 14.05 -16.46
CA ARG A 43 4.63 15.37 -15.94
C ARG A 43 5.86 16.21 -15.60
N ALA A 44 6.99 15.57 -15.27
CA ALA A 44 8.28 16.20 -15.00
C ALA A 44 8.20 17.36 -14.00
N ARG A 45 7.34 17.23 -12.98
CA ARG A 45 7.22 18.20 -11.89
C ARG A 45 8.23 17.85 -10.82
N LEU A 46 9.10 18.80 -10.53
CA LEU A 46 10.18 18.64 -9.55
C LEU A 46 9.88 19.50 -8.32
N ASN A 47 10.25 18.99 -7.15
CA ASN A 47 10.27 19.80 -5.94
C ASN A 47 11.47 20.76 -5.93
N ARG A 48 11.57 21.59 -4.88
CA ARG A 48 12.67 22.56 -4.70
C ARG A 48 14.08 21.94 -4.69
N ASN A 49 14.19 20.63 -4.46
CA ASN A 49 15.45 19.89 -4.41
C ASN A 49 15.73 19.15 -5.74
N GLY A 50 14.93 19.36 -6.79
CA GLY A 50 15.07 18.68 -8.08
C GLY A 50 14.57 17.23 -8.10
N VAL A 51 13.85 16.79 -7.07
CA VAL A 51 13.32 15.43 -6.97
C VAL A 51 11.95 15.35 -7.63
N ASP A 52 11.76 14.30 -8.43
CA ASP A 52 10.52 13.97 -9.14
C ASP A 52 9.39 13.55 -8.18
N GLU A 53 8.15 13.96 -8.48
CA GLU A 53 6.92 13.58 -7.74
C GLU A 53 6.77 12.05 -7.53
N ARG A 54 7.46 11.21 -8.30
CA ARG A 54 7.54 9.75 -8.08
C ARG A 54 7.96 9.34 -6.66
N ILE A 55 8.67 10.19 -5.91
CA ILE A 55 9.00 9.94 -4.50
C ILE A 55 7.76 9.63 -3.65
N HIS A 56 6.60 10.20 -4.00
CA HIS A 56 5.34 9.92 -3.29
C HIS A 56 4.80 8.51 -3.52
N LEU A 57 5.30 7.80 -4.53
CA LEU A 57 4.95 6.40 -4.77
C LEU A 57 5.83 5.44 -3.97
N GLU A 58 6.96 5.88 -3.42
CA GLU A 58 7.91 5.00 -2.71
C GLU A 58 7.24 4.19 -1.58
N PRO A 59 6.45 4.80 -0.66
CA PRO A 59 5.79 4.01 0.38
C PRO A 59 4.79 2.98 -0.16
N LEU A 60 4.12 3.31 -1.27
CA LEU A 60 3.17 2.38 -1.90
C LEU A 60 3.88 1.21 -2.57
N ILE A 61 5.03 1.46 -3.18
CA ILE A 61 5.90 0.43 -3.76
C ILE A 61 6.41 -0.47 -2.65
N GLU A 62 6.86 0.08 -1.52
CA GLU A 62 7.30 -0.70 -0.36
C GLU A 62 6.20 -1.63 0.16
N PHE A 63 4.96 -1.14 0.33
CA PHE A 63 3.85 -1.99 0.78
C PHE A 63 3.55 -3.13 -0.19
N VAL A 64 3.61 -2.85 -1.49
CA VAL A 64 3.37 -3.86 -2.53
C VAL A 64 4.52 -4.87 -2.59
N GLU A 65 5.78 -4.44 -2.47
CA GLU A 65 6.92 -5.36 -2.49
C GLU A 65 7.09 -6.15 -1.20
N ALA A 66 6.74 -5.59 -0.04
CA ALA A 66 6.66 -6.33 1.22
C ALA A 66 5.44 -7.27 1.27
N ASN A 67 4.46 -7.11 0.37
CA ASN A 67 3.14 -7.76 0.46
C ASN A 67 2.45 -7.50 1.81
N GLN A 68 2.67 -6.32 2.39
CA GLN A 68 2.24 -5.99 3.73
C GLN A 68 1.66 -4.58 3.75
N THR A 69 0.41 -4.47 4.18
CA THR A 69 -0.25 -3.18 4.36
C THR A 69 0.14 -2.54 5.70
N PRO A 70 -0.04 -1.21 5.84
CA PRO A 70 0.13 -0.54 7.13
C PRO A 70 -0.75 -1.13 8.25
N ALA A 71 -1.93 -1.66 7.90
CA ALA A 71 -2.81 -2.33 8.87
C ALA A 71 -2.22 -3.65 9.35
N GLU A 72 -1.69 -4.47 8.43
CA GLU A 72 -1.01 -5.73 8.77
C GLU A 72 0.26 -5.48 9.61
N ARG A 73 1.03 -4.42 9.29
CA ARG A 73 2.19 -4.04 10.10
C ARG A 73 1.79 -3.68 11.54
N LYS A 74 0.70 -2.93 11.72
CA LYS A 74 0.17 -2.61 13.05
C LYS A 74 -0.37 -3.84 13.78
N LEU A 75 -0.97 -4.79 13.07
CA LEU A 75 -1.39 -6.06 13.65
C LEU A 75 -0.20 -6.92 14.12
N GLU A 76 0.90 -6.93 13.38
CA GLU A 76 2.14 -7.58 13.82
C GLU A 76 2.71 -6.93 15.09
N LEU A 77 2.74 -5.59 15.16
CA LEU A 77 3.15 -4.87 16.36
C LEU A 77 2.22 -5.19 17.54
N PHE A 78 0.91 -5.17 17.30
CA PHE A 78 -0.10 -5.52 18.30
C PHE A 78 0.11 -6.93 18.87
N HIS A 79 0.31 -7.93 18.01
CA HIS A 79 0.54 -9.31 18.45
C HIS A 79 1.97 -9.59 18.95
N GLY A 80 2.91 -8.69 18.68
CA GLY A 80 4.31 -8.79 19.08
C GLY A 80 4.67 -7.78 20.16
N GLU A 81 5.41 -6.73 19.77
CA GLU A 81 6.04 -5.76 20.69
C GLU A 81 5.05 -5.06 21.62
N TRP A 82 3.81 -4.83 21.18
CA TRP A 82 2.79 -4.18 21.99
C TRP A 82 2.04 -5.15 22.90
N ASN A 83 2.26 -6.45 22.78
CA ASN A 83 1.72 -7.50 23.65
C ASN A 83 0.19 -7.39 23.87
N GLY A 84 -0.55 -7.19 22.78
CA GLY A 84 -2.01 -7.05 22.80
C GLY A 84 -2.53 -5.68 23.26
N SER A 85 -1.65 -4.68 23.44
CA SER A 85 -2.05 -3.30 23.73
C SER A 85 -2.11 -2.46 22.46
N VAL A 86 -3.08 -1.55 22.41
CA VAL A 86 -3.19 -0.52 21.36
C VAL A 86 -2.59 0.81 21.77
N ASP A 87 -2.23 0.99 23.04
CA ASP A 87 -1.71 2.27 23.56
C ASP A 87 -0.47 2.79 22.82
N PRO A 88 0.51 1.94 22.42
CA PRO A 88 1.70 2.42 21.72
C PRO A 88 1.40 3.05 20.36
N LEU A 89 0.30 2.67 19.71
CA LEU A 89 -0.16 3.25 18.43
C LEU A 89 -0.24 4.78 18.49
N PHE A 90 -0.71 5.32 19.62
CA PHE A 90 -0.91 6.77 19.81
C PHE A 90 0.39 7.54 20.07
N ARG A 91 1.51 6.85 20.28
CA ARG A 91 2.84 7.45 20.44
C ARG A 91 3.69 7.25 19.19
N GLU A 92 3.71 6.03 18.66
CA GLU A 92 4.58 5.64 17.55
C GLU A 92 4.08 6.14 16.18
N PHE A 93 2.77 6.35 16.02
CA PHE A 93 2.15 6.82 14.78
C PHE A 93 1.46 8.19 14.94
N ALA A 94 1.93 8.99 15.89
CA ALA A 94 1.51 10.39 16.03
C ALA A 94 2.12 11.27 14.92
N TYR A 95 1.37 12.28 14.46
CA TYR A 95 1.82 13.28 13.49
C TYR A 95 2.38 14.53 14.17
#